data_AF-A0A842RK62-F1
#
_entry.id   AF-A0A842RK62-F1
#
_cell.length_a   1.000
_cell.length_b   1.000
_cell.length_c   1.000
_cell.angle_alpha   90.00
_cell.angle_beta   90.00
_cell.angle_gamma   90.00
#
_symmetry.space_group_name_H-M   'P 1'
#
loop_
_entity.id
_entity.type
_entity.pdbx_description
1 polymer ?
#
loop_
_entity_poly.entity_id
_entity_poly.type
_entity_poly.pdbx_seq_one_letter_code
_entity_poly.pdbx_strand_id
1 'polypeptide(L)'
;MNNSMVWNNCSKVNVSHEEKLFSLLTIEIDFLNRCEEKAENIYQKYIIQNALFKLENLLYILLESPVSIDKHDYHNMVCFVYRTIETLIKCSFH
;
A
#
# COMPACT_ATOMS: atom_id res chain seq x y z
N MET A 1 -22.00 -12.39 2.45
CA MET A 1 -20.97 -13.43 2.25
C MET A 1 -19.81 -13.14 3.21
N ASN A 2 -19.30 -14.19 3.86
CA ASN A 2 -18.38 -14.16 5.01
C ASN A 2 -17.03 -13.47 4.73
N ASN A 3 -16.78 -12.31 5.33
CA ASN A 3 -15.43 -11.72 5.43
C ASN A 3 -14.49 -12.51 6.37
N SER A 4 -15.02 -13.49 7.10
CA SER A 4 -14.28 -14.31 8.08
C SER A 4 -13.43 -15.44 7.45
N MET A 5 -13.73 -15.85 6.20
CA MET A 5 -13.10 -17.05 5.62
C MET A 5 -11.80 -16.77 4.87
N VAL A 6 -11.53 -15.51 4.49
CA VAL A 6 -10.26 -15.11 3.85
C VAL A 6 -9.15 -14.96 4.90
N TRP A 7 -9.48 -14.54 6.12
CA TRP A 7 -8.51 -14.34 7.21
C TRP A 7 -7.92 -15.66 7.76
N ASN A 8 -8.67 -16.76 7.71
CA ASN A 8 -8.27 -18.03 8.32
C ASN A 8 -7.20 -18.83 7.56
N ASN A 9 -6.86 -18.44 6.32
CA ASN A 9 -5.82 -19.10 5.54
C ASN A 9 -4.50 -18.31 5.43
N CYS A 10 -4.48 -17.01 5.76
CA CYS A 10 -3.25 -16.20 5.77
C CYS A 10 -2.40 -16.37 7.06
N SER A 11 -2.92 -17.06 8.06
CA SER A 11 -2.27 -17.31 9.36
C SER A 11 -1.38 -18.56 9.41
N LYS A 12 -1.36 -19.39 8.34
CA LYS A 12 -0.60 -20.65 8.30
C LYS A 12 0.70 -20.59 7.50
N VAL A 13 1.04 -19.43 6.93
CA VAL A 13 2.33 -19.21 6.27
C VAL A 13 3.15 -18.28 7.17
N ASN A 14 4.30 -18.76 7.66
CA ASN A 14 5.28 -17.97 8.43
C ASN A 14 6.01 -16.99 7.49
N VAL A 15 5.27 -16.04 6.95
CA VAL A 15 5.76 -14.88 6.20
C VAL A 15 5.87 -13.74 7.20
N SER A 16 7.01 -13.04 7.24
CA SER A 16 7.21 -11.95 8.18
C SER A 16 6.27 -10.76 7.89
N HIS A 17 6.11 -9.84 8.84
CA HIS A 17 5.26 -8.66 8.62
C HIS A 17 5.83 -7.78 7.50
N GLU A 18 7.16 -7.73 7.41
CA GLU A 18 7.94 -7.02 6.42
C GLU A 18 7.68 -7.57 5.02
N GLU A 19 7.71 -8.90 4.83
CA GLU A 19 7.43 -9.55 3.54
C GLU A 19 5.98 -9.31 3.07
N LYS A 20 5.01 -9.34 3.99
CA LYS A 20 3.60 -9.03 3.66
C LYS A 20 3.43 -7.57 3.27
N LEU A 21 4.05 -6.66 4.03
CA LEU A 21 3.98 -5.23 3.75
C LEU A 21 4.68 -4.89 2.43
N PHE A 22 5.84 -5.50 2.17
CA PHE A 22 6.56 -5.38 0.91
C PHE A 22 5.67 -5.78 -0.28
N SER A 23 5.05 -6.95 -0.23
CA SER A 23 4.15 -7.40 -1.31
C SER A 23 2.96 -6.47 -1.51
N LEU A 24 2.38 -5.94 -0.43
CA LEU A 24 1.27 -4.99 -0.52
C LEU A 24 1.71 -3.67 -1.17
N LEU A 25 2.87 -3.14 -0.79
CA LEU A 25 3.40 -1.89 -1.33
C LEU A 25 3.71 -2.00 -2.82
N THR A 26 4.34 -3.10 -3.26
CA THR A 26 4.66 -3.30 -4.68
C THR A 26 3.41 -3.35 -5.55
N ILE A 27 2.37 -4.08 -5.11
CA ILE A 27 1.09 -4.14 -5.83
C ILE A 27 0.47 -2.75 -5.95
N GLU A 28 0.55 -1.96 -4.86
CA GLU A 28 -0.06 -0.63 -4.82
C GLU A 28 0.67 0.39 -5.67
N ILE A 29 2.01 0.39 -5.64
CA ILE A 29 2.85 1.24 -6.50
C ILE A 29 2.55 0.95 -7.97
N ASP A 30 2.48 -0.33 -8.36
CA ASP A 30 2.14 -0.74 -9.72
C ASP A 30 0.73 -0.28 -10.13
N PHE A 31 -0.24 -0.37 -9.22
CA PHE A 31 -1.59 0.14 -9.46
C PHE A 31 -1.60 1.65 -9.68
N LEU A 32 -0.89 2.38 -8.83
CA LEU A 32 -0.79 3.82 -8.88
C LEU A 32 -0.11 4.35 -10.14
N ASN A 33 0.97 3.73 -10.59
CA ASN A 33 1.63 4.08 -11.84
C ASN A 33 0.65 3.97 -13.02
N ARG A 34 -0.16 2.90 -13.08
CA ARG A 34 -1.21 2.75 -14.11
C ARG A 34 -2.34 3.78 -13.98
N CYS A 35 -2.66 4.21 -12.76
CA CYS A 35 -3.63 5.29 -12.53
C CYS A 35 -3.07 6.64 -12.98
N GLU A 36 -1.78 6.91 -12.74
CA GLU A 36 -1.12 8.14 -13.16
C GLU A 36 -1.12 8.30 -14.68
N GLU A 37 -0.80 7.22 -15.40
CA GLU A 37 -0.84 7.15 -16.87
C GLU A 37 -2.22 7.53 -17.44
N LYS A 38 -3.29 7.17 -16.72
CA LYS A 38 -4.68 7.38 -17.13
C LYS A 38 -5.29 8.68 -16.60
N ALA A 39 -4.63 9.38 -15.69
CA ALA A 39 -5.17 10.60 -15.10
C ALA A 39 -5.19 11.73 -16.14
N GLU A 40 -6.36 12.35 -16.32
CA GLU A 40 -6.56 13.42 -17.32
C GLU A 40 -6.35 14.83 -16.73
N ASN A 41 -6.56 15.00 -15.41
CA ASN A 41 -6.40 16.29 -14.73
C ASN A 41 -5.08 16.35 -13.95
N ILE A 42 -4.41 17.51 -14.03
CA ILE A 42 -3.18 17.83 -13.29
C ILE A 42 -3.32 17.64 -11.77
N TYR A 43 -4.49 17.92 -11.21
CA TYR A 43 -4.75 17.75 -9.79
C TYR A 43 -4.78 16.27 -9.37
N GLN A 44 -5.37 15.40 -10.19
CA GLN A 44 -5.36 13.96 -9.96
C GLN A 44 -3.94 13.39 -10.06
N LYS A 45 -3.17 13.81 -11.08
CA LYS A 45 -1.76 13.44 -11.21
C LYS A 45 -0.95 13.85 -9.99
N TYR A 46 -1.13 15.08 -9.50
CA TYR A 46 -0.42 15.55 -8.30
C TYR A 46 -0.72 14.69 -7.06
N ILE A 47 -1.98 14.31 -6.84
CA ILE A 47 -2.36 13.44 -5.73
C ILE A 47 -1.71 12.06 -5.86
N ILE A 48 -1.77 11.47 -7.07
CA ILE A 48 -1.18 10.16 -7.36
C ILE A 48 0.35 10.18 -7.14
N GLN A 49 1.04 11.20 -7.64
CA GLN A 49 2.48 11.35 -7.46
C GLN A 49 2.87 11.51 -5.98
N ASN A 50 2.08 12.23 -5.19
CA ASN A 50 2.32 12.35 -3.75
C ASN A 50 2.15 11.01 -3.01
N ALA A 51 1.17 10.21 -3.43
CA ALA A 51 0.94 8.86 -2.93
C ALA A 51 2.09 7.92 -3.29
N LEU A 52 2.50 7.89 -4.56
CA LEU A 52 3.64 7.12 -5.06
C LEU A 52 4.91 7.43 -4.26
N PHE A 53 5.27 8.71 -4.14
CA PHE A 53 6.47 9.12 -3.40
C PHE A 53 6.50 8.59 -1.96
N LYS A 54 5.37 8.59 -1.26
CA LYS A 54 5.30 8.10 0.12
C LYS A 54 5.38 6.58 0.20
N LEU A 55 4.77 5.86 -0.73
CA LEU A 55 4.84 4.40 -0.80
C LEU A 55 6.23 3.91 -1.19
N GLU A 56 6.88 4.58 -2.14
CA GLU A 56 8.25 4.29 -2.56
C GLU A 56 9.25 4.53 -1.42
N ASN A 57 9.11 5.62 -0.67
CA ASN A 57 9.93 5.84 0.53
C ASN A 57 9.71 4.77 1.58
N LEU A 58 8.46 4.34 1.80
CA LEU A 58 8.19 3.26 2.72
C LEU A 58 8.81 1.93 2.24
N LEU A 59 8.71 1.61 0.96
CA LEU A 59 9.33 0.44 0.34
C LEU A 59 10.86 0.48 0.48
N TYR A 60 11.47 1.65 0.27
CA TYR A 60 12.90 1.87 0.42
C TYR A 60 13.36 1.60 1.86
N ILE A 61 12.64 2.13 2.86
CA ILE A 61 12.94 1.87 4.28
C ILE A 61 12.91 0.36 4.59
N LEU A 62 11.96 -0.39 4.00
CA LEU A 62 11.87 -1.84 4.18
C LEU A 62 13.03 -2.61 3.54
N LEU A 63 13.56 -2.11 2.41
CA LEU A 63 14.65 -2.76 1.69
C LEU A 63 16.02 -2.50 2.34
N GLU A 64 16.24 -1.30 2.86
CA GLU A 64 17.54 -0.86 3.39
C GLU A 64 17.72 -1.12 4.89
N SER A 65 16.64 -1.43 5.61
CA SER A 65 16.68 -1.53 7.06
C SER A 65 16.56 -2.98 7.54
N PRO A 66 17.51 -3.50 8.36
CA PRO A 66 17.32 -4.77 9.08
C PRO A 66 16.33 -4.62 10.26
N VAL A 67 15.54 -3.54 10.27
CA VAL A 67 14.59 -3.25 11.34
C VAL A 67 13.43 -4.20 11.25
N SER A 68 13.32 -5.07 12.26
CA SER A 68 12.08 -5.78 12.49
C SER A 68 11.00 -4.78 12.84
N ILE A 69 9.93 -4.78 12.05
CA ILE A 69 8.80 -3.88 12.25
C ILE A 69 7.96 -4.46 13.37
N ASP A 70 7.80 -3.70 14.45
CA ASP A 70 6.88 -4.12 15.49
C ASP A 70 5.42 -4.02 15.01
N LYS A 71 4.53 -4.67 15.77
CA LYS A 71 3.11 -4.78 15.38
C LYS A 71 2.40 -3.42 15.29
N HIS A 72 2.81 -2.42 16.08
CA HIS A 72 2.21 -1.09 16.08
C HIS A 72 2.64 -0.29 14.85
N ASP A 73 3.93 -0.32 14.52
CA ASP A 73 4.45 0.35 13.32
C ASP A 73 3.93 -0.29 12.04
N TYR A 74 3.83 -1.63 12.00
CA TYR A 74 3.18 -2.34 10.89
C TYR A 74 1.73 -1.88 10.71
N HIS A 75 0.97 -1.73 11.80
CA HIS A 75 -0.42 -1.27 11.73
C HIS A 75 -0.51 0.15 11.15
N ASN A 76 0.35 1.06 11.61
CA ASN A 76 0.40 2.44 11.09
C ASN A 76 0.73 2.48 9.60
N MET A 77 1.69 1.65 9.16
CA MET A 77 2.08 1.52 7.75
C MET A 77 0.95 0.95 6.88
N VAL A 78 0.28 -0.11 7.33
CA VAL A 78 -0.88 -0.68 6.63
C VAL A 78 -2.03 0.34 6.54
N CYS A 79 -2.31 1.08 7.62
CA CYS A 79 -3.31 2.15 7.60
C CYS A 79 -2.97 3.26 6.62
N PHE A 80 -1.70 3.62 6.50
CA PHE A 80 -1.22 4.60 5.52
C PHE A 80 -1.47 4.13 4.08
N VAL A 81 -1.10 2.88 3.75
CA VAL A 81 -1.38 2.26 2.44
C VAL A 81 -2.87 2.26 2.15
N TYR A 82 -3.69 1.83 3.12
CA TYR A 82 -5.14 1.75 2.95
C TYR A 82 -5.79 3.13 2.72
N ARG A 83 -5.39 4.17 3.46
CA ARG A 83 -5.88 5.54 3.24
C ARG A 83 -5.47 6.10 1.89
N THR A 84 -4.30 5.70 1.42
CA THR A 84 -3.80 6.05 0.09
C THR A 84 -4.72 5.44 -0.97
N ILE A 85 -4.97 4.12 -0.92
CA ILE A 85 -5.95 3.42 -1.76
C ILE A 85 -7.34 4.07 -1.71
N GLU A 86 -7.84 4.36 -0.51
CA GLU A 86 -9.17 4.97 -0.32
C GLU A 86 -9.26 6.35 -0.99
N THR A 87 -8.21 7.16 -0.86
CA THR A 87 -8.11 8.48 -1.51
C THR A 87 -8.13 8.32 -3.03
N LEU A 88 -7.41 7.33 -3.54
CA LEU A 88 -7.29 7.06 -4.98
C LEU A 88 -8.57 6.50 -5.60
N ILE A 89 -9.26 5.60 -4.89
CA ILE A 89 -10.60 5.13 -5.26
C ILE A 89 -11.56 6.34 -5.30
N LYS A 90 -11.53 7.21 -4.29
CA LYS A 90 -12.34 8.44 -4.31
C LYS A 90 -11.98 9.37 -5.48
N CYS A 91 -10.71 9.46 -5.86
CA CYS A 91 -10.25 10.21 -7.04
C CYS A 91 -10.61 9.56 -8.38
N SER A 92 -10.92 8.26 -8.42
CA SER A 92 -11.21 7.51 -9.66
C SER A 92 -12.71 7.40 -9.98
N PHE A 93 -13.59 7.76 -9.05
CA PHE A 93 -15.05 7.63 -9.18
C PHE A 93 -15.81 8.98 -9.10
N HIS A 94 -15.12 10.11 -9.21
CA HIS A 94 -15.69 11.46 -9.39
C HIS A 94 -14.96 12.22 -10.48
#